data_AF-A0A4R5UE47-F1
#
_entry.id   AF-A0A4R5UE47-F1
#
_cell.length_a   1.000
_cell.length_b   1.000
_cell.length_c   1.000
_cell.angle_alpha   90.00
_cell.angle_beta   90.00
_cell.angle_gamma   90.00
#
_symmetry.space_group_name_H-M   'P 1'
#
loop_
_entity.id
_entity.type
_entity.pdbx_description
1 polymer ?
#
loop_
_entity_poly.entity_id
_entity_poly.type
_entity_poly.pdbx_seq_one_letter_code
_entity_poly.pdbx_strand_id
1 'polypeptide(L)'
;MAVENTCIETPAFGERYARSAAIGAACLAMWTLVVAVIAPSPFPLMSVAGVLFLSHWFRRRALSDAQRRRGVLEDERDAAFLAYGDRLFRSTASVWALALAAALVVPVAREPLLAEHLRLPGTLVLGLIVANFAGHTATAFAYARARR
;
A
#
# COMPACT_ATOMS: atom_id res chain seq x y z
N MET A 1 20.63 42.09 9.51
CA MET A 1 20.68 40.75 8.88
C MET A 1 19.54 39.94 9.45
N ALA A 2 18.48 39.72 8.67
CA ALA A 2 17.38 38.86 9.06
C ALA A 2 17.87 37.41 8.99
N VAL A 3 17.93 36.74 10.14
CA VAL A 3 18.16 35.29 10.19
C VAL A 3 16.86 34.65 9.71
N GLU A 4 16.81 34.29 8.44
CA GLU A 4 15.81 33.36 7.93
C GLU A 4 16.01 32.05 8.69
N ASN A 5 15.25 31.88 9.77
CA ASN A 5 15.01 30.58 10.37
C ASN A 5 14.28 29.75 9.32
N THR A 6 15.04 29.10 8.45
CA THR A 6 14.59 27.94 7.70
C THR A 6 14.39 26.83 8.73
N CYS A 7 13.28 26.90 9.46
CA CYS A 7 12.77 25.78 10.22
C CYS A 7 12.47 24.71 9.18
N ILE A 8 13.44 23.83 8.94
CA ILE A 8 13.24 22.61 8.16
C ILE A 8 12.19 21.85 8.97
N GLU A 9 10.92 21.99 8.59
CA GLU A 9 9.84 21.22 9.18
C GLU A 9 10.20 19.75 8.98
N THR A 10 10.71 19.12 10.04
CA THR A 10 11.08 17.73 9.98
C THR A 10 9.81 16.95 9.63
N PRO A 11 9.86 16.06 8.63
CA PRO A 11 8.66 15.38 8.23
C PRO A 11 8.15 14.52 9.38
N ALA A 12 6.89 14.75 9.77
CA ALA A 12 6.21 14.03 10.83
C ALA A 12 6.35 12.54 10.56
N PHE A 13 6.59 11.75 11.60
CA PHE A 13 6.89 10.32 11.47
C PHE A 13 5.88 9.58 10.57
N GLY A 14 4.59 9.93 10.68
CA GLY A 14 3.51 9.40 9.85
C GLY A 14 3.68 9.67 8.35
N GLU A 15 4.21 10.82 7.95
CA GLU A 15 4.45 11.17 6.55
C GLU A 15 5.63 10.40 5.95
N ARG A 16 6.76 10.33 6.67
CA ARG A 16 7.92 9.55 6.24
C ARG A 16 7.53 8.09 6.05
N TYR A 17 6.77 7.56 7.00
CA TYR A 17 6.24 6.21 6.93
C TYR A 17 5.32 6.02 5.72
N ALA A 18 4.34 6.92 5.53
CA ALA A 18 3.38 6.80 4.43
C ALA A 18 4.08 6.80 3.07
N ARG A 19 5.12 7.63 2.89
CA ARG A 19 5.96 7.63 1.68
C ARG A 19 6.74 6.34 1.51
N SER A 20 7.43 5.87 2.55
CA SER A 20 8.17 4.60 2.47
C SER A 20 7.25 3.40 2.20
N ALA A 21 6.06 3.40 2.78
CA ALA A 21 5.04 2.37 2.56
C ALA A 21 4.48 2.43 1.14
N ALA A 22 4.25 3.63 0.58
CA ALA A 22 3.87 3.78 -0.81
C ALA A 22 4.98 3.27 -1.75
N ILE A 23 6.24 3.62 -1.52
CA ILE A 23 7.36 3.12 -2.34
C ILE A 23 7.47 1.59 -2.23
N GLY A 24 7.38 1.05 -1.02
CA GLY A 24 7.41 -0.40 -0.78
C GLY A 24 6.26 -1.13 -1.48
N ALA A 25 5.04 -0.59 -1.41
CA ALA A 25 3.88 -1.14 -2.09
C ALA A 25 4.01 -1.03 -3.63
N ALA A 26 4.59 0.04 -4.16
CA ALA A 26 4.85 0.18 -5.60
C ALA A 26 5.88 -0.85 -6.10
N CYS A 27 7.01 -0.99 -5.41
CA CYS A 27 8.04 -1.97 -5.73
C CYS A 27 7.47 -3.39 -5.67
N LEU A 28 6.67 -3.69 -4.65
CA LEU A 28 6.04 -4.99 -4.49
C LEU A 28 4.98 -5.24 -5.57
N ALA A 29 4.18 -4.24 -5.93
CA ALA A 29 3.18 -4.36 -6.99
C ALA A 29 3.85 -4.66 -8.33
N MET A 30 4.92 -3.93 -8.65
CA MET A 30 5.71 -4.16 -9.86
C MET A 30 6.31 -5.56 -9.86
N TRP A 31 6.88 -6.00 -8.73
CA TRP A 31 7.42 -7.35 -8.59
C TRP A 31 6.35 -8.43 -8.77
N THR A 32 5.21 -8.33 -8.09
CA THR A 32 4.09 -9.30 -8.20
C THR A 32 3.52 -9.33 -9.61
N LEU A 33 3.41 -8.19 -10.28
CA LEU A 33 2.99 -8.13 -11.68
C LEU A 33 3.94 -8.94 -12.58
N VAL A 34 5.25 -8.74 -12.44
CA VAL A 34 6.24 -9.45 -13.27
C VAL A 34 6.27 -10.95 -12.96
N VAL A 35 6.38 -11.31 -11.68
CA VAL A 35 6.69 -12.66 -11.23
C VAL A 35 5.46 -13.58 -11.13
N ALA A 36 4.26 -13.02 -10.94
CA ALA A 36 3.05 -13.81 -10.76
C ALA A 36 2.04 -13.65 -11.91
N VAL A 37 2.09 -12.55 -12.67
CA VAL A 37 1.09 -12.28 -13.74
C VAL A 37 1.70 -12.42 -15.14
N ILE A 38 2.78 -11.69 -15.44
CA ILE A 38 3.38 -11.65 -16.79
C ILE A 38 4.13 -12.96 -17.09
N ALA A 39 5.11 -13.31 -16.26
CA ALA A 39 5.95 -14.49 -16.41
C ALA A 39 5.93 -15.29 -15.11
N PRO A 40 4.88 -16.11 -14.87
CA PRO A 40 4.71 -16.85 -13.63
C PRO A 40 5.91 -17.76 -13.37
N SER A 41 6.74 -17.37 -12.41
CA SER A 41 7.93 -18.12 -12.00
C SER A 41 7.54 -19.19 -10.99
N PRO A 42 8.08 -20.42 -11.09
CA PRO A 42 7.76 -21.51 -10.18
C PRO A 42 8.35 -21.33 -8.78
N PHE A 43 9.00 -20.21 -8.43
CA PHE A 43 9.59 -19.95 -7.11
C PHE A 43 8.59 -19.27 -6.17
N PRO A 44 7.79 -20.01 -5.38
CA PRO A 44 6.76 -19.45 -4.50
C PRO A 44 7.41 -18.82 -3.26
N LEU A 45 8.66 -19.22 -2.95
CA LEU A 45 9.48 -18.77 -1.83
C LEU A 45 9.76 -17.27 -1.88
N MET A 46 9.89 -16.68 -3.07
CA MET A 46 10.10 -15.23 -3.21
C MET A 46 8.84 -14.44 -2.87
N SER A 47 7.66 -14.95 -3.24
CA SER A 47 6.37 -14.37 -2.86
C SER A 47 6.12 -14.49 -1.35
N VAL A 48 6.49 -15.64 -0.75
CA VAL A 48 6.46 -15.83 0.70
C VAL A 48 7.41 -14.86 1.41
N ALA A 49 8.63 -14.66 0.89
CA ALA A 49 9.58 -13.70 1.44
C ALA A 49 9.04 -12.27 1.39
N GLY A 50 8.38 -11.87 0.30
CA GLY A 50 7.72 -10.56 0.18
C GLY A 50 6.58 -10.38 1.19
N VAL A 51 5.73 -11.39 1.36
CA VAL A 51 4.65 -11.37 2.36
C VAL A 51 5.20 -11.34 3.79
N LEU A 52 6.24 -12.12 4.08
CA LEU A 52 6.90 -12.14 5.39
C LEU A 52 7.57 -10.80 5.69
N PHE A 53 8.20 -10.17 4.70
CA PHE A 53 8.76 -8.83 4.82
C PHE A 53 7.68 -7.80 5.16
N LEU A 54 6.53 -7.82 4.46
CA LEU A 54 5.39 -6.96 4.80
C LEU A 54 4.87 -7.23 6.21
N SER A 55 4.73 -8.51 6.58
CA SER A 55 4.23 -8.91 7.88
C SER A 55 5.16 -8.50 9.04
N HIS A 56 6.48 -8.51 8.79
CA HIS A 56 7.48 -7.98 9.73
C HIS A 56 7.39 -6.45 9.83
N TRP A 57 7.26 -5.77 8.69
CA TRP A 57 7.19 -4.32 8.60
C TRP A 57 5.93 -3.76 9.29
N PHE A 58 4.76 -4.36 9.06
CA PHE A 58 3.51 -3.99 9.72
C PHE A 58 3.56 -4.21 11.23
N ARG A 59 4.20 -5.30 11.69
CA ARG A 59 4.39 -5.56 13.13
C ARG A 59 5.24 -4.49 13.81
N ARG A 60 6.34 -4.05 13.17
CA ARG A 60 7.16 -2.95 13.71
C ARG A 60 6.36 -1.66 13.87
N ARG A 61 5.44 -1.37 12.95
CA ARG A 61 4.53 -0.21 13.03
C ARG A 61 3.52 -0.33 14.17
N ALA A 62 2.85 -1.47 14.30
CA ALA A 62 1.86 -1.66 15.37
C ALA A 62 2.49 -1.45 16.75
N LEU A 63 3.75 -1.85 16.91
CA LEU A 63 4.54 -1.61 18.11
C LEU A 63 4.88 -0.11 18.31
N SER A 64 5.26 0.62 17.26
CA SER A 64 5.53 2.06 17.38
C SER A 64 4.28 2.89 17.63
N ASP A 65 3.15 2.52 17.03
CA ASP A 65 1.85 3.18 17.22
C ASP A 65 1.31 2.91 18.64
N ALA A 66 1.50 1.70 19.17
CA ALA A 66 1.17 1.37 20.56
C ALA A 66 1.99 2.17 21.58
N GLN A 67 3.24 2.53 21.25
CA GLN A 67 4.10 3.35 22.10
C GLN A 67 3.72 4.85 22.10
N ARG A 68 3.00 5.33 21.07
CA ARG A 68 2.67 6.76 20.88
C ARG A 68 1.35 7.25 21.49
N ARG A 69 0.44 6.34 21.88
CA ARG A 69 -0.91 6.63 22.44
C ARG A 69 -0.97 7.47 23.74
N ARG A 70 0.11 8.13 24.16
CA ARG A 70 0.18 8.92 25.40
C ARG A 70 0.44 10.43 25.19
N GLY A 71 0.41 10.96 23.97
CA GLY A 71 0.63 12.40 23.68
C GLY A 71 -0.50 13.02 22.84
N VAL A 72 -1.35 13.81 23.48
CA VAL A 72 -2.65 14.30 22.97
C VAL A 72 -2.49 15.51 22.03
N LEU A 73 -3.11 15.42 20.83
CA LEU A 73 -3.45 16.42 19.77
C LEU A 73 -2.99 16.03 18.35
N GLU A 74 -1.85 15.34 18.18
CA GLU A 74 -1.44 14.80 16.87
C GLU A 74 -2.34 13.63 16.41
N ASP A 75 -2.92 12.89 17.37
CA ASP A 75 -3.74 11.69 17.14
C ASP A 75 -5.03 11.96 16.34
N GLU A 76 -5.68 13.13 16.48
CA GLU A 76 -6.94 13.40 15.77
C GLU A 76 -6.73 13.74 14.29
N ARG A 77 -5.69 14.53 13.98
CA ARG A 77 -5.31 14.83 12.59
C ARG A 77 -4.78 13.58 11.89
N ASP A 78 -3.95 12.80 12.58
CA ASP A 78 -3.44 11.53 12.08
C ASP A 78 -4.58 10.52 11.86
N ALA A 79 -5.55 10.45 12.77
CA ALA A 79 -6.75 9.61 12.59
C ALA A 79 -7.56 10.01 11.36
N ALA A 80 -7.71 11.32 11.09
CA ALA A 80 -8.41 11.79 9.89
C ALA A 80 -7.66 11.41 8.60
N PHE A 81 -6.33 11.55 8.56
CA PHE A 81 -5.52 11.14 7.42
C PHE A 81 -5.53 9.63 7.21
N LEU A 82 -5.46 8.85 8.29
CA LEU A 82 -5.58 7.39 8.22
C LEU A 82 -6.96 6.95 7.74
N ALA A 83 -8.04 7.61 8.20
CA ALA A 83 -9.39 7.34 7.72
C ALA A 83 -9.56 7.64 6.22
N TYR A 84 -8.92 8.70 5.72
CA TYR A 84 -8.90 9.02 4.29
C TYR A 84 -8.15 7.94 3.49
N GLY A 85 -6.97 7.51 3.97
CA GLY A 85 -6.22 6.41 3.37
C GLY A 85 -6.99 5.09 3.36
N ASP A 86 -7.69 4.76 4.45
CA ASP A 86 -8.52 3.56 4.55
C ASP A 86 -9.71 3.60 3.58
N ARG A 87 -10.36 4.76 3.40
CA ARG A 87 -11.40 4.93 2.38
C ARG A 87 -10.87 4.67 0.97
N LEU A 88 -9.68 5.17 0.65
CA LEU A 88 -9.05 4.93 -0.66
C LEU A 88 -8.61 3.48 -0.83
N PHE A 89 -8.02 2.87 0.19
CA PHE A 89 -7.72 1.44 0.21
C PHE A 89 -8.98 0.61 -0.10
N ARG A 90 -10.07 0.83 0.65
CA ARG A 90 -11.32 0.09 0.46
C ARG A 90 -11.91 0.31 -0.92
N SER A 91 -11.94 1.55 -1.40
CA SER A 91 -12.48 1.89 -2.72
C SER A 91 -11.68 1.22 -3.84
N THR A 92 -10.35 1.31 -3.79
CA THR A 92 -9.46 0.66 -4.77
C THR A 92 -9.59 -0.85 -4.72
N ALA A 93 -9.65 -1.44 -3.53
CA ALA A 93 -9.85 -2.88 -3.36
C ALA A 93 -11.21 -3.34 -3.94
N SER A 94 -12.28 -2.59 -3.69
CA SER A 94 -13.62 -2.88 -4.24
C SER A 94 -13.66 -2.76 -5.76
N VAL A 95 -13.06 -1.71 -6.33
CA VAL A 95 -12.97 -1.53 -7.78
C VAL A 95 -12.16 -2.67 -8.41
N TRP A 96 -11.06 -3.07 -7.79
CA TRP A 96 -10.25 -4.20 -8.26
C TRP A 96 -11.03 -5.52 -8.21
N ALA A 97 -11.74 -5.78 -7.12
CA ALA A 97 -12.58 -6.96 -6.98
C ALA A 97 -13.68 -7.00 -8.06
N LEU A 98 -14.33 -5.88 -8.33
CA LEU A 98 -15.34 -5.77 -9.38
C LEU A 98 -14.74 -6.00 -10.77
N ALA A 99 -13.57 -5.41 -11.06
CA ALA A 99 -12.86 -5.60 -12.32
C ALA A 99 -12.45 -7.06 -12.52
N LEU A 100 -11.95 -7.73 -11.48
CA LEU A 100 -11.59 -9.14 -11.53
C LEU A 100 -12.82 -10.03 -11.72
N ALA A 101 -13.92 -9.75 -11.04
CA ALA A 101 -15.19 -10.45 -11.23
C ALA A 101 -15.68 -10.31 -12.68
N ALA A 102 -15.65 -9.10 -13.24
CA ALA A 102 -16.00 -8.86 -14.64
C ALA A 102 -15.08 -9.62 -15.61
N ALA A 103 -13.76 -9.62 -15.35
CA ALA A 103 -12.79 -10.36 -16.15
C ALA A 103 -13.03 -11.88 -16.15
N LEU A 104 -13.51 -12.44 -15.03
CA LEU A 104 -13.84 -13.87 -14.92
C LEU A 104 -15.15 -14.25 -15.64
N VAL A 105 -16.04 -13.29 -15.90
CA VAL A 105 -17.28 -13.55 -16.66
C VAL A 105 -17.02 -13.56 -18.17
N VAL A 106 -16.03 -12.79 -18.64
CA VAL A 106 -15.70 -12.68 -20.08
C VAL A 106 -14.71 -13.78 -20.48
N PRO A 107 -15.06 -14.69 -21.42
CA PRO A 107 -14.19 -15.83 -21.78
C PRO A 107 -12.79 -15.42 -22.22
N VAL A 108 -12.68 -14.36 -23.04
CA VAL A 108 -11.41 -13.82 -23.57
C VAL A 108 -10.46 -13.38 -22.46
N ALA A 109 -10.97 -12.88 -21.34
CA ALA A 109 -10.16 -12.46 -20.20
C ALA A 109 -9.96 -13.60 -19.18
N ARG A 110 -10.96 -14.47 -19.02
CA ARG A 110 -10.94 -15.61 -18.10
C ARG A 110 -9.89 -16.65 -18.46
N GLU A 111 -9.83 -17.05 -19.73
CA GLU A 111 -8.92 -18.10 -20.21
C GLU A 111 -7.45 -17.84 -19.87
N PRO A 112 -6.84 -16.67 -20.20
CA PRO A 112 -5.44 -16.42 -19.87
C PRO A 112 -5.17 -16.29 -18.36
N LEU A 113 -6.19 -15.90 -17.56
CA LEU A 113 -6.10 -15.83 -16.10
C LEU A 113 -6.06 -17.22 -15.45
N LEU A 114 -6.79 -18.19 -16.03
CA LEU A 114 -6.87 -19.56 -15.53
C LEU A 114 -5.84 -20.50 -16.16
N ALA A 115 -5.23 -20.10 -17.27
CA ALA A 115 -4.24 -20.91 -17.98
C ALA A 115 -2.99 -21.25 -17.15
N GLU A 116 -2.65 -20.38 -16.19
CA GLU A 116 -1.46 -20.51 -15.34
C GLU A 116 -1.91 -20.56 -13.88
N HIS A 117 -1.53 -21.62 -13.15
CA HIS A 117 -1.99 -21.86 -11.77
C HIS A 117 -1.73 -20.69 -10.80
N LEU A 118 -0.71 -19.87 -11.08
CA LEU A 118 -0.33 -18.74 -10.24
C LEU A 118 -0.91 -17.39 -10.68
N ARG A 119 -1.49 -17.29 -11.88
CA ARG A 119 -1.94 -15.99 -12.40
C ARG A 119 -3.12 -15.42 -11.64
N LEU A 120 -4.17 -16.22 -11.41
CA LEU A 120 -5.33 -15.78 -10.64
C LEU A 120 -4.98 -15.39 -9.19
N PRO A 121 -4.31 -16.23 -8.38
CA PRO A 121 -3.91 -15.84 -7.04
C PRO A 121 -2.90 -14.68 -7.05
N GLY A 122 -2.01 -14.60 -8.03
CA GLY A 122 -1.10 -13.47 -8.23
C GLY A 122 -1.84 -12.15 -8.48
N THR A 123 -2.90 -12.19 -9.28
CA THR A 123 -3.74 -11.03 -9.62
C THR A 123 -4.56 -10.55 -8.41
N LEU A 124 -5.02 -11.48 -7.58
CA LEU A 124 -5.68 -11.16 -6.30
C LEU A 124 -4.72 -10.45 -5.35
N VAL A 125 -3.50 -10.99 -5.18
CA VAL A 125 -2.47 -10.38 -4.34
C VAL A 125 -2.08 -9.01 -4.90
N LEU A 126 -1.90 -8.89 -6.21
CA LEU A 126 -1.58 -7.62 -6.87
C LEU A 126 -2.64 -6.55 -6.56
N GLY A 127 -3.92 -6.89 -6.61
CA GLY A 127 -5.00 -5.98 -6.25
C GLY A 127 -4.91 -5.46 -4.82
N LEU A 128 -4.59 -6.33 -3.87
CA LEU A 128 -4.39 -5.95 -2.47
C LEU A 128 -3.20 -5.00 -2.31
N ILE A 129 -2.11 -5.24 -3.05
CA ILE A 129 -0.93 -4.39 -3.01
C ILE A 129 -1.23 -3.02 -3.61
N VAL A 130 -1.93 -2.97 -4.76
CA VAL A 130 -2.37 -1.73 -5.40
C VAL A 130 -3.30 -0.94 -4.48
N ALA A 131 -4.23 -1.60 -3.80
CA ALA A 131 -5.08 -0.95 -2.81
C ALA A 131 -4.27 -0.36 -1.64
N ASN A 132 -3.28 -1.11 -1.12
CA ASN A 132 -2.37 -0.60 -0.09
C ASN A 132 -1.55 0.60 -0.58
N PHE A 133 -1.07 0.56 -1.83
CA PHE A 133 -0.39 1.68 -2.44
C PHE A 133 -1.27 2.92 -2.51
N ALA A 134 -2.52 2.78 -2.97
CA ALA A 134 -3.49 3.88 -3.02
C ALA A 134 -3.77 4.46 -1.63
N GLY A 135 -3.96 3.60 -0.61
CA GLY A 135 -4.17 4.05 0.77
C GLY A 135 -2.97 4.83 1.33
N HIS A 136 -1.75 4.32 1.15
CA HIS A 136 -0.53 4.97 1.67
C HIS A 136 -0.14 6.24 0.90
N THR A 137 -0.37 6.28 -0.41
CA THR A 137 -0.16 7.51 -1.20
C THR A 137 -1.15 8.59 -0.80
N ALA A 138 -2.41 8.23 -0.58
CA ALA A 138 -3.44 9.13 -0.09
C ALA A 138 -3.10 9.73 1.26
N THR A 139 -2.63 8.91 2.22
CA THR A 139 -2.18 9.43 3.53
C THR A 139 -0.96 10.33 3.38
N ALA A 140 0.05 9.92 2.59
CA ALA A 140 1.24 10.73 2.34
C ALA A 140 0.91 12.09 1.68
N PHE A 141 -0.04 12.11 0.76
CA PHE A 141 -0.50 13.32 0.09
C PHE A 141 -1.26 14.24 1.06
N ALA A 142 -2.10 13.68 1.93
CA ALA A 142 -2.81 14.45 2.95
C ALA A 142 -1.84 15.15 3.92
N TYR A 143 -0.78 14.44 4.35
CA TYR A 143 0.31 15.05 5.12
C TYR A 143 1.02 16.17 4.35
N ALA A 144 1.38 15.93 3.09
CA ALA A 144 2.07 16.93 2.27
C ALA A 144 1.22 18.17 2.00
N ARG A 145 -0.09 18.01 1.84
CA ARG A 145 -1.05 19.11 1.66
C ARG A 145 -1.19 19.94 2.93
N ALA A 146 -1.22 19.31 4.10
CA ALA A 146 -1.37 20.01 5.38
C ALA A 146 -0.15 20.86 5.77
N ARG A 147 1.02 20.66 5.13
CA ARG A 147 2.21 21.52 5.27
C ARG A 147 2.20 22.77 4.39
N ARG A 148 1.36 22.81 3.37
CA ARG A 148 1.25 23.96 2.45
C ARG A 148 0.17 24.90 2.94
#